data_AF-A0A4Y7ZFU0-F1
#
_entry.id   AF-A0A4Y7ZFU0-F1
#
_cell.length_a   1.000
_cell.length_b   1.000
_cell.length_c   1.000
_cell.angle_alpha   90.00
_cell.angle_beta   90.00
_cell.angle_gamma   90.00
#
_symmetry.space_group_name_H-M   'P 1'
#
loop_
_entity.id
_entity.type
_entity.pdbx_description
1 polymer ?
#
loop_
_entity_poly.entity_id
_entity_poly.type
_entity_poly.pdbx_seq_one_letter_code
_entity_poly.pdbx_strand_id
1 'polypeptide(L)'
;KFWLNVLTELQNRGVEDILIACVDGLKGFPDAINTVYPETHIQLCIVHMIRNSLRFVSWKHYKAVTADLKLIYQADTEEIALAALESFRDKWDGQYPQISKSWSNNWDNLNTFYRYPRDIRKAIYTTNAIESLNSVIRKAIKNRKVFPSDDSAKKVIYLAIRAASKKWSKPIHSWRAAMNRFIIEFEDRLKKHL
;
A
#
# COMPACT_ATOMS: atom_id res chain seq x y z
N LYS A 1 -2.59 20.46 -0.43
CA LYS A 1 -1.26 21.10 -0.58
C LYS A 1 -0.14 20.36 0.18
N PHE A 2 -0.38 19.72 1.33
CA PHE A 2 0.67 18.98 2.07
C PHE A 2 1.38 17.88 1.25
N TRP A 3 0.64 16.95 0.63
CA TRP A 3 1.25 15.85 -0.13
C TRP A 3 2.06 16.31 -1.34
N LEU A 4 1.58 17.34 -2.05
CA LEU A 4 2.30 17.94 -3.15
C LEU A 4 3.66 18.48 -2.69
N ASN A 5 3.70 19.17 -1.55
CA ASN A 5 4.95 19.65 -0.97
C ASN A 5 5.90 18.50 -0.62
N VAL A 6 5.40 17.41 -0.03
CA VAL A 6 6.22 16.22 0.29
C VAL A 6 6.82 15.60 -0.97
N LEU A 7 6.04 15.42 -2.02
CA LEU A 7 6.50 14.81 -3.28
C LEU A 7 7.47 15.72 -4.05
N THR A 8 7.24 17.04 -4.03
CA THR A 8 8.15 18.04 -4.59
C THR A 8 9.48 18.05 -3.82
N GLU A 9 9.43 17.83 -2.51
CA GLU A 9 10.63 17.73 -1.68
C GLU A 9 11.49 16.49 -2.03
N LEU A 10 10.85 15.38 -2.40
CA LEU A 10 11.57 14.22 -2.97
C LEU A 10 12.24 14.55 -4.30
N GLN A 11 11.55 15.28 -5.18
CA GLN A 11 12.10 15.71 -6.47
C GLN A 11 13.31 16.64 -6.26
N ASN A 12 13.21 17.58 -5.33
CA ASN A 12 14.32 18.48 -4.95
C ASN A 12 15.53 17.74 -4.35
N ARG A 13 15.32 16.54 -3.78
CA ARG A 13 16.40 15.66 -3.32
C ARG A 13 16.98 14.77 -4.43
N GLY A 14 16.51 14.89 -5.66
CA GLY A 14 17.01 14.17 -6.84
C GLY A 14 16.23 12.92 -7.22
N VAL A 15 15.02 12.71 -6.69
CA VAL A 15 14.14 11.66 -7.22
C VAL A 15 13.59 12.11 -8.57
N GLU A 16 14.06 11.48 -9.64
CA GLU A 16 13.62 11.79 -11.01
C GLU A 16 12.33 11.05 -11.38
N ASP A 17 12.18 9.81 -10.92
CA ASP A 17 11.07 8.95 -11.31
C ASP A 17 10.65 7.96 -10.23
N ILE A 18 9.37 7.58 -10.25
CA ILE A 18 8.76 6.56 -9.40
C ILE A 18 7.95 5.61 -10.27
N LEU A 19 8.37 4.34 -10.37
CA LEU A 19 7.66 3.34 -11.16
C LEU A 19 6.33 2.95 -10.53
N ILE A 20 6.36 2.68 -9.22
CA ILE A 20 5.20 2.19 -8.45
C ILE A 20 5.15 2.90 -7.10
N ALA A 21 3.99 3.46 -6.75
CA ALA A 21 3.72 4.03 -5.44
C ALA A 21 2.63 3.24 -4.72
N CYS A 22 3.03 2.46 -3.71
CA CYS A 22 2.10 1.72 -2.87
C CYS A 22 1.69 2.57 -1.67
N VAL A 23 0.45 3.03 -1.64
CA VAL A 23 -0.04 4.00 -0.66
C VAL A 23 -1.21 3.46 0.15
N ASP A 24 -1.37 3.97 1.36
CA ASP A 24 -2.63 3.82 2.09
C ASP A 24 -3.69 4.76 1.46
N GLY A 25 -4.97 4.50 1.68
CA GLY A 25 -6.12 5.22 1.11
C GLY A 25 -6.29 6.67 1.61
N LEU A 26 -5.20 7.41 1.72
CA LEU A 26 -5.14 8.79 2.18
C LEU A 26 -5.72 9.72 1.12
N LYS A 27 -6.73 10.49 1.52
CA LYS A 27 -7.43 11.42 0.63
C LYS A 27 -6.47 12.41 -0.02
N GLY A 28 -6.54 12.52 -1.34
CA GLY A 28 -5.75 13.46 -2.15
C GLY A 28 -4.27 13.10 -2.28
N PHE A 29 -3.81 11.95 -1.75
CA PHE A 29 -2.43 11.51 -1.98
C PHE A 29 -2.23 10.94 -3.39
N PRO A 30 -3.13 10.09 -3.93
CA PRO A 30 -3.04 9.65 -5.33
C PRO A 30 -3.02 10.81 -6.32
N ASP A 31 -3.88 11.81 -6.13
CA ASP A 31 -3.93 13.01 -6.98
C ASP A 31 -2.60 13.78 -6.96
N ALA A 32 -1.97 13.89 -5.79
CA ALA A 32 -0.68 14.54 -5.64
C ALA A 32 0.44 13.73 -6.32
N ILE A 33 0.40 12.39 -6.26
CA ILE A 33 1.35 11.53 -6.99
C ILE A 33 1.19 11.73 -8.49
N ASN A 34 -0.04 11.65 -9.02
CA ASN A 34 -0.30 11.88 -10.44
C ASN A 34 0.12 13.27 -10.91
N THR A 35 0.10 14.27 -10.01
CA THR A 35 0.56 15.63 -10.34
C THR A 35 2.08 15.72 -10.47
N VAL A 36 2.85 15.04 -9.61
CA VAL A 36 4.33 15.16 -9.59
C VAL A 36 5.01 14.10 -10.44
N TYR A 37 4.46 12.88 -10.47
CA TYR A 37 5.01 11.72 -11.15
C TYR A 37 3.88 11.01 -11.96
N PRO A 38 3.43 11.60 -13.08
CA PRO A 38 2.23 11.18 -13.81
C PRO A 38 2.27 9.74 -14.34
N GLU A 39 3.46 9.23 -14.63
CA GLU A 39 3.67 7.86 -15.13
C GLU A 39 3.70 6.81 -14.00
N THR A 40 3.54 7.21 -12.73
CA THR A 40 3.62 6.28 -11.59
C THR A 40 2.41 5.35 -11.55
N HIS A 41 2.65 4.04 -11.48
CA HIS A 41 1.59 3.09 -11.16
C HIS A 41 1.23 3.18 -9.67
N ILE A 42 0.06 3.73 -9.35
CA ILE A 42 -0.41 3.85 -7.97
C ILE A 42 -1.11 2.54 -7.55
N GLN A 43 -0.68 1.97 -6.43
CA GLN A 43 -1.34 0.84 -5.79
C GLN A 43 -1.87 1.23 -4.41
N LEU A 44 -3.17 1.07 -4.19
CA LEU A 44 -3.74 1.11 -2.85
C LEU A 44 -3.42 -0.16 -2.08
N CYS A 45 -2.98 -0.01 -0.84
CA CYS A 45 -2.62 -1.16 -0.03
C CYS A 45 -3.82 -2.07 0.26
N ILE A 46 -3.79 -3.29 -0.27
CA ILE A 46 -4.80 -4.32 -0.02
C ILE A 46 -4.93 -4.64 1.48
N VAL A 47 -3.81 -4.68 2.22
CA VAL A 47 -3.83 -4.97 3.66
C VAL A 47 -4.64 -3.90 4.42
N HIS A 48 -4.47 -2.62 4.06
CA HIS A 48 -5.25 -1.54 4.66
C HIS A 48 -6.72 -1.60 4.21
N MET A 49 -7.00 -1.91 2.95
CA MET A 49 -8.36 -2.12 2.45
C MET A 49 -9.09 -3.24 3.21
N ILE A 50 -8.43 -4.39 3.43
CA ILE A 50 -8.98 -5.51 4.20
C ILE A 50 -9.22 -5.08 5.65
N ARG A 51 -8.23 -4.46 6.31
CA ARG A 51 -8.40 -4.01 7.70
C ARG A 51 -9.55 -3.04 7.85
N ASN A 52 -9.67 -2.06 6.94
CA ASN A 52 -10.76 -1.10 6.93
C ASN A 52 -12.12 -1.79 6.73
N SER A 53 -12.18 -2.81 5.86
CA SER A 53 -13.39 -3.61 5.63
C SER A 53 -13.81 -4.38 6.89
N LEU A 54 -12.85 -5.03 7.56
CA LEU A 54 -13.11 -5.88 8.71
C LEU A 54 -13.52 -5.11 9.97
N ARG A 55 -13.38 -3.77 10.00
CA ARG A 55 -13.87 -2.92 11.10
C ARG A 55 -15.40 -2.92 11.23
N PHE A 56 -16.11 -3.19 10.13
CA PHE A 56 -17.58 -3.26 10.11
C PHE A 56 -18.11 -4.64 10.49
N VAL A 57 -17.25 -5.65 10.51
CA VAL A 57 -17.65 -7.05 10.51
C VAL A 57 -17.70 -7.57 11.95
N SER A 58 -18.81 -8.21 12.32
CA SER A 58 -18.94 -8.84 13.62
C SER A 58 -18.07 -10.10 13.71
N TRP A 59 -17.68 -10.50 14.92
CA TRP A 59 -16.84 -11.68 15.13
C TRP A 59 -17.41 -12.95 14.48
N LYS A 60 -18.75 -13.11 14.50
CA LYS A 60 -19.46 -14.25 13.90
C LYS A 60 -19.19 -14.39 12.40
N HIS A 61 -19.09 -13.29 11.67
CA HIS A 61 -18.91 -13.29 10.21
C HIS A 61 -17.45 -13.07 9.79
N TYR A 62 -16.58 -12.68 10.72
CA TYR A 62 -15.18 -12.30 10.45
C TYR A 62 -14.43 -13.32 9.57
N LYS A 63 -14.50 -14.61 9.91
CA LYS A 63 -13.81 -15.67 9.15
C LYS A 63 -14.36 -15.80 7.73
N ALA A 64 -15.68 -15.76 7.57
CA ALA A 64 -16.34 -15.91 6.28
C ALA A 64 -16.08 -14.70 5.37
N VAL A 65 -16.27 -13.48 5.89
CA VAL A 65 -15.98 -12.24 5.14
C VAL A 65 -14.51 -12.18 4.73
N THR A 66 -13.58 -12.55 5.63
CA THR A 66 -12.14 -12.58 5.29
C THR A 66 -11.83 -13.60 4.19
N ALA A 67 -12.51 -14.75 4.17
CA ALA A 67 -12.32 -15.75 3.12
C ALA A 67 -12.83 -15.24 1.77
N ASP A 68 -13.99 -14.59 1.74
CA ASP A 68 -14.56 -14.06 0.49
C ASP A 68 -13.75 -12.85 -0.02
N LEU A 69 -13.26 -11.96 0.86
CA LEU A 69 -12.34 -10.88 0.47
C LEU A 69 -11.02 -11.41 -0.12
N LYS A 70 -10.54 -12.58 0.33
CA LYS A 70 -9.36 -13.22 -0.25
C LYS A 70 -9.56 -13.62 -1.70
N LEU A 71 -10.74 -14.07 -2.07
CA LEU A 71 -11.05 -14.48 -3.44
C LEU A 71 -10.86 -13.32 -4.42
N ILE A 72 -11.14 -12.10 -3.99
CA ILE A 72 -10.92 -10.89 -4.78
C ILE A 72 -9.42 -10.76 -5.04
N TYR A 73 -8.62 -10.42 -4.02
CA TYR A 73 -7.21 -10.04 -4.25
C TYR A 73 -6.27 -11.21 -4.62
N GLN A 74 -6.69 -12.45 -4.40
CA GLN A 74 -5.92 -13.64 -4.81
C GLN A 74 -6.31 -14.18 -6.18
N ALA A 75 -7.32 -13.60 -6.83
CA ALA A 75 -7.70 -13.94 -8.21
C ALA A 75 -6.49 -13.85 -9.15
N ASP A 76 -6.48 -14.68 -10.19
CA ASP A 76 -5.39 -14.69 -11.16
C ASP A 76 -5.48 -13.49 -12.12
N THR A 77 -6.68 -13.07 -12.49
CA THR A 77 -6.91 -11.90 -13.37
C THR A 77 -7.87 -10.89 -12.74
N GLU A 78 -7.90 -9.69 -13.31
CA GLU A 78 -8.80 -8.62 -12.86
C GLU A 78 -10.28 -9.00 -13.07
N GLU A 79 -10.60 -9.68 -14.17
CA GLU A 79 -11.97 -10.09 -14.50
C GLU A 79 -12.51 -11.08 -13.46
N ILE A 80 -11.68 -12.05 -13.04
CA ILE A 80 -12.03 -12.99 -11.97
C ILE A 80 -12.20 -12.23 -10.64
N ALA A 81 -11.38 -11.22 -10.39
CA ALA A 81 -11.47 -10.41 -9.18
C ALA A 81 -12.74 -9.57 -9.12
N LEU A 82 -13.16 -8.99 -10.24
CA LEU A 82 -14.43 -8.25 -10.38
C LEU A 82 -15.63 -9.18 -10.17
N ALA A 83 -15.62 -10.36 -10.76
CA ALA A 83 -16.66 -11.37 -10.53
C ALA A 83 -16.73 -11.82 -9.05
N ALA A 84 -15.57 -11.95 -8.40
CA ALA A 84 -15.49 -12.23 -6.98
C ALA A 84 -16.01 -11.06 -6.11
N LEU A 85 -15.76 -9.82 -6.51
CA LEU A 85 -16.29 -8.62 -5.84
C LEU A 85 -17.82 -8.51 -5.98
N GLU A 86 -18.37 -8.86 -7.14
CA GLU A 86 -19.81 -8.94 -7.36
C GLU A 86 -20.45 -10.04 -6.50
N SER A 87 -19.86 -11.23 -6.51
CA SER A 87 -20.30 -12.34 -5.64
C SER A 87 -20.23 -11.97 -4.15
N PHE A 88 -19.20 -11.22 -3.75
CA PHE A 88 -19.07 -10.67 -2.41
C PHE A 88 -20.21 -9.70 -2.09
N ARG A 89 -20.52 -8.80 -3.03
CA ARG A 89 -21.60 -7.82 -2.92
C ARG A 89 -22.94 -8.50 -2.67
N ASP A 90 -23.30 -9.47 -3.50
CA ASP A 90 -24.59 -10.17 -3.41
C ASP A 90 -24.75 -10.90 -2.08
N LYS A 91 -23.66 -11.45 -1.54
CA LYS A 91 -23.66 -12.18 -0.27
C LYS A 91 -23.69 -11.27 0.96
N TRP A 92 -22.99 -10.14 0.93
CA TRP A 92 -22.70 -9.37 2.15
C TRP A 92 -23.33 -7.99 2.21
N ASP A 93 -23.80 -7.41 1.10
CA ASP A 93 -24.31 -6.02 1.12
C ASP A 93 -25.56 -5.85 1.97
N GLY A 94 -26.35 -6.91 2.17
CA GLY A 94 -27.49 -6.86 3.10
C GLY A 94 -27.07 -6.55 4.55
N GLN A 95 -25.82 -6.82 4.94
CA GLN A 95 -25.30 -6.59 6.30
C GLN A 95 -24.15 -5.58 6.35
N TYR A 96 -23.28 -5.60 5.34
CA TYR A 96 -22.02 -4.85 5.28
C TYR A 96 -21.84 -4.07 3.97
N PRO A 97 -22.82 -3.24 3.55
CA PRO A 97 -22.81 -2.59 2.23
C PRO A 97 -21.65 -1.61 2.02
N GLN A 98 -21.05 -1.12 3.11
CA GLN A 98 -19.90 -0.21 3.02
C GLN A 98 -18.64 -0.89 2.53
N ILE A 99 -18.54 -2.23 2.62
CA ILE A 99 -17.35 -2.96 2.19
C ILE A 99 -17.26 -2.93 0.66
N SER A 100 -18.23 -3.51 -0.05
CA SER A 100 -18.25 -3.56 -1.52
C SER A 100 -18.20 -2.16 -2.14
N LYS A 101 -18.91 -1.19 -1.56
CA LYS A 101 -18.89 0.22 -1.98
C LYS A 101 -17.48 0.82 -1.87
N SER A 102 -16.80 0.59 -0.75
CA SER A 102 -15.43 1.06 -0.55
C SER A 102 -14.45 0.42 -1.55
N TRP A 103 -14.57 -0.89 -1.79
CA TRP A 103 -13.73 -1.58 -2.78
C TRP A 103 -13.97 -1.06 -4.21
N SER A 104 -15.23 -0.89 -4.59
CA SER A 104 -15.61 -0.39 -5.92
C SER A 104 -15.12 1.04 -6.14
N ASN A 105 -15.29 1.93 -5.16
CA ASN A 105 -14.84 3.33 -5.25
C ASN A 105 -13.32 3.47 -5.35
N ASN A 106 -12.57 2.47 -4.91
CA ASN A 106 -11.11 2.48 -4.89
C ASN A 106 -10.50 1.54 -5.95
N TRP A 107 -11.34 0.93 -6.81
CA TRP A 107 -10.93 -0.17 -7.68
C TRP A 107 -9.79 0.20 -8.61
N ASP A 108 -9.85 1.38 -9.24
CA ASP A 108 -8.86 1.86 -10.22
C ASP A 108 -7.42 1.93 -9.69
N ASN A 109 -7.25 2.14 -8.38
CA ASN A 109 -5.93 2.11 -7.74
C ASN A 109 -5.69 0.80 -6.98
N LEU A 110 -6.74 0.00 -6.74
CA LEU A 110 -6.64 -1.28 -6.05
C LEU A 110 -6.26 -2.42 -7.00
N ASN A 111 -6.69 -2.36 -8.26
CA ASN A 111 -6.46 -3.37 -9.29
C ASN A 111 -5.05 -3.31 -9.91
N THR A 112 -4.27 -2.25 -9.66
CA THR A 112 -2.97 -2.01 -10.32
C THR A 112 -2.02 -3.22 -10.26
N PHE A 113 -2.04 -3.99 -9.17
CA PHE A 113 -1.20 -5.17 -9.02
C PHE A 113 -1.57 -6.31 -10.00
N TYR A 114 -2.78 -6.35 -10.57
CA TYR A 114 -3.16 -7.36 -11.57
C TYR A 114 -2.39 -7.22 -12.88
N ARG A 115 -1.86 -6.02 -13.19
CA ARG A 115 -0.94 -5.78 -14.32
C ARG A 115 0.34 -6.61 -14.20
N TYR A 116 0.64 -7.12 -13.02
CA TYR A 116 1.87 -7.83 -12.72
C TYR A 116 1.64 -9.33 -12.49
N PRO A 117 2.62 -10.18 -12.88
CA PRO A 117 2.62 -11.60 -12.59
C PRO A 117 2.44 -11.93 -11.09
N ARG A 118 1.74 -13.03 -10.81
CA ARG A 118 1.28 -13.40 -9.47
C ARG A 118 2.40 -13.52 -8.43
N ASP A 119 3.55 -14.00 -8.86
CA ASP A 119 4.75 -14.22 -8.04
C ASP A 119 5.34 -12.91 -7.47
N ILE A 120 5.13 -11.78 -8.14
CA ILE A 120 5.66 -10.48 -7.72
C ILE A 120 4.62 -9.58 -7.06
N ARG A 121 3.31 -9.86 -7.20
CA ARG A 121 2.23 -9.04 -6.63
C ARG A 121 2.40 -8.77 -5.14
N LYS A 122 2.88 -9.77 -4.38
CA LYS A 122 3.15 -9.60 -2.94
C LYS A 122 4.15 -8.47 -2.66
N ALA A 123 5.15 -8.25 -3.50
CA ALA A 123 6.09 -7.14 -3.34
C ALA A 123 5.42 -5.76 -3.56
N ILE A 124 4.31 -5.73 -4.28
CA ILE A 124 3.55 -4.53 -4.63
C ILE A 124 2.51 -4.24 -3.55
N TYR A 125 1.61 -5.18 -3.24
CA TYR A 125 0.45 -4.88 -2.39
C TYR A 125 0.65 -5.14 -0.89
N THR A 126 1.75 -5.75 -0.45
CA THR A 126 2.00 -6.00 0.98
C THR A 126 2.60 -4.79 1.68
N THR A 127 2.22 -4.58 2.94
CA THR A 127 2.80 -3.54 3.81
C THR A 127 3.63 -4.12 4.94
N ASN A 128 4.07 -5.39 4.89
CA ASN A 128 4.87 -5.98 5.98
C ASN A 128 6.09 -5.14 6.36
N ALA A 129 6.78 -4.53 5.38
CA ALA A 129 7.91 -3.62 5.65
C ALA A 129 7.46 -2.36 6.41
N ILE A 130 6.37 -1.73 5.97
CA ILE A 130 5.80 -0.53 6.59
C ILE A 130 5.22 -0.84 7.98
N GLU A 131 4.55 -1.97 8.16
CA GLU A 131 4.00 -2.39 9.45
C GLU A 131 5.09 -2.72 10.48
N SER A 132 6.19 -3.31 10.02
CA SER A 132 7.37 -3.52 10.86
C SER A 132 7.92 -2.18 11.36
N LEU A 133 8.04 -1.19 10.47
CA LEU A 133 8.45 0.17 10.84
C LEU A 133 7.44 0.85 11.78
N ASN A 134 6.15 0.75 11.49
CA ASN A 134 5.08 1.29 12.34
C ASN A 134 5.12 0.66 13.74
N SER A 135 5.40 -0.64 13.85
CA SER A 135 5.57 -1.31 15.14
C SER A 135 6.76 -0.75 15.93
N VAL A 136 7.90 -0.52 15.25
CA VAL A 136 9.07 0.13 15.85
C VAL A 136 8.71 1.53 16.38
N ILE A 137 8.05 2.35 15.56
CA ILE A 137 7.65 3.71 15.94
C ILE A 137 6.68 3.66 17.13
N ARG A 138 5.63 2.83 17.07
CA ARG A 138 4.68 2.63 18.18
C ARG A 138 5.38 2.23 19.47
N LYS A 139 6.37 1.32 19.41
CA LYS A 139 7.17 0.93 20.57
C LYS A 139 7.99 2.09 21.14
N ALA A 140 8.62 2.89 20.27
CA ALA A 140 9.45 4.02 20.68
C ALA A 140 8.65 5.14 21.36
N ILE A 141 7.39 5.32 20.96
CA ILE A 141 6.51 6.35 21.54
C ILE A 141 5.63 5.84 22.70
N LYS A 142 5.48 4.52 22.88
CA LYS A 142 4.54 3.93 23.87
C LYS A 142 4.68 4.49 25.29
N ASN A 143 5.90 4.76 25.73
CA ASN A 143 6.19 5.25 27.08
C ASN A 143 6.18 6.78 27.19
N ARG A 144 5.89 7.50 26.10
CA ARG A 144 5.86 8.96 26.03
C ARG A 144 4.41 9.41 25.87
N LYS A 145 3.77 9.84 26.97
CA LYS A 145 2.37 10.27 26.98
C LYS A 145 2.12 11.55 26.17
N VAL A 146 3.07 12.50 26.21
CA VAL A 146 2.98 13.79 25.53
C VAL A 146 4.38 14.18 25.03
N PHE A 147 4.43 14.83 23.87
CA PHE A 147 5.63 15.48 23.34
C PHE A 147 5.53 16.99 23.57
N PRO A 148 6.57 17.65 24.11
CA PRO A 148 6.55 19.10 24.36
C PRO A 148 6.58 19.94 23.07
N SER A 149 6.99 19.37 21.94
CA SER A 149 6.99 20.02 20.63
C SER A 149 7.05 19.01 19.49
N ASP A 150 6.68 19.43 18.28
CA ASP A 150 6.81 18.62 17.06
C ASP A 150 8.25 18.12 16.85
N ASP A 151 9.25 18.97 17.14
CA ASP A 151 10.65 18.60 16.97
C ASP A 151 11.10 17.53 17.97
N SER A 152 10.54 17.52 19.18
CA SER A 152 10.80 16.44 20.13
C SER A 152 10.23 15.10 19.63
N ALA A 153 9.05 15.12 19.00
CA ALA A 153 8.46 13.95 18.38
C ALA A 153 9.31 13.48 17.17
N LYS A 154 9.68 14.40 16.27
CA LYS A 154 10.55 14.11 15.12
C LYS A 154 11.87 13.48 15.54
N LYS A 155 12.54 14.00 16.58
CA LYS A 155 13.80 13.44 17.09
C LYS A 155 13.65 11.99 17.55
N VAL A 156 12.59 11.68 18.31
CA VAL A 156 12.34 10.32 18.79
C VAL A 156 12.04 9.38 17.62
N ILE A 157 11.20 9.79 16.67
CA ILE A 157 10.88 9.01 15.47
C ILE A 157 12.14 8.77 14.64
N TYR A 158 12.92 9.82 14.36
CA TYR A 158 14.18 9.74 13.61
C TYR A 158 15.17 8.75 14.24
N LEU A 159 15.38 8.84 15.55
CA LEU A 159 16.29 7.92 16.26
C LEU A 159 15.80 6.47 16.23
N ALA A 160 14.48 6.25 16.36
CA ALA A 160 13.88 4.92 16.27
C ALA A 160 14.05 4.31 14.87
N ILE A 161 13.78 5.09 13.81
CA ILE A 161 13.97 4.67 12.41
C ILE A 161 15.44 4.36 12.15
N ARG A 162 16.36 5.25 12.56
CA ARG A 162 17.81 5.06 12.38
C ARG A 162 18.34 3.84 13.12
N ALA A 163 17.80 3.51 14.29
CA ALA A 163 18.17 2.32 15.02
C ALA A 163 17.66 1.04 14.34
N ALA A 164 16.44 1.06 13.81
CA ALA A 164 15.85 -0.06 13.09
C ALA A 164 16.52 -0.32 11.74
N SER A 165 16.88 0.73 10.99
CA SER A 165 17.46 0.61 9.65
C SER A 165 18.80 -0.14 9.65
N LYS A 166 19.55 -0.12 10.75
CA LYS A 166 20.78 -0.91 10.93
C LYS A 166 20.55 -2.43 10.78
N LYS A 167 19.30 -2.90 10.92
CA LYS A 167 18.93 -4.32 10.80
C LYS A 167 18.36 -4.68 9.43
N TRP A 168 18.19 -3.71 8.52
CA TRP A 168 17.62 -3.93 7.19
C TRP A 168 18.69 -4.41 6.21
N SER A 169 19.19 -5.63 6.42
CA SER A 169 20.26 -6.23 5.61
C SER A 169 19.77 -7.20 4.54
N LYS A 170 18.48 -7.57 4.56
CA LYS A 170 17.89 -8.52 3.60
C LYS A 170 16.89 -7.81 2.68
N PRO A 171 16.89 -8.13 1.38
CA PRO A 171 15.89 -7.60 0.46
C PRO A 171 14.49 -8.15 0.79
N ILE A 172 13.47 -7.50 0.24
CA ILE A 172 12.09 -8.00 0.31
C ILE A 172 12.01 -9.36 -0.41
N HIS A 173 11.11 -10.23 0.07
CA HIS A 173 10.84 -11.51 -0.58
C HIS A 173 10.45 -11.31 -2.05
N SER A 174 10.95 -12.17 -2.93
CA SER A 174 10.75 -12.10 -4.39
C SER A 174 11.28 -10.83 -5.07
N TRP A 175 12.09 -9.99 -4.39
CA TRP A 175 12.56 -8.73 -4.96
C TRP A 175 13.34 -8.89 -6.27
N ARG A 176 14.18 -9.93 -6.39
CA ARG A 176 14.93 -10.18 -7.64
C ARG A 176 14.01 -10.50 -8.83
N ALA A 177 12.98 -11.31 -8.61
CA ALA A 177 11.99 -11.62 -9.65
C ALA A 177 11.18 -10.36 -10.03
N ALA A 178 10.77 -9.57 -9.02
CA ALA A 178 10.11 -8.30 -9.22
C ALA A 178 10.98 -7.32 -10.04
N MET A 179 12.26 -7.19 -9.69
CA MET A 179 13.20 -6.32 -10.40
C MET A 179 13.34 -6.72 -11.88
N ASN A 180 13.53 -8.01 -12.17
CA ASN A 180 13.61 -8.49 -13.56
C ASN A 180 12.35 -8.13 -14.35
N ARG A 181 11.16 -8.27 -13.73
CA ARG A 181 9.92 -7.88 -14.40
C ARG A 181 9.82 -6.37 -14.59
N PHE A 182 10.22 -5.56 -13.61
CA PHE A 182 10.19 -4.11 -13.71
C PHE A 182 11.16 -3.59 -14.78
N ILE A 183 12.31 -4.22 -14.96
CA ILE A 183 13.25 -3.89 -16.04
C ILE A 183 12.60 -4.07 -17.42
N ILE A 184 11.84 -5.16 -17.61
CA ILE A 184 11.13 -5.43 -18.87
C ILE A 184 9.95 -4.46 -19.05
N GLU A 185 9.16 -4.25 -18.01
CA GLU A 185 7.94 -3.44 -18.06
C GLU A 185 8.23 -1.94 -18.24
N PHE A 186 9.30 -1.45 -17.61
CA PHE A 186 9.66 -0.03 -17.55
C PHE A 186 10.99 0.26 -18.23
N GLU A 187 11.37 -0.53 -19.24
CA GLU A 187 12.67 -0.46 -19.91
C GLU A 187 13.03 0.99 -20.27
N ASP A 188 12.12 1.70 -20.96
CA ASP A 188 12.34 3.09 -21.40
C ASP A 188 12.61 4.06 -20.25
N ARG A 189 12.03 3.82 -19.08
CA ARG A 189 12.18 4.66 -17.88
C ARG A 189 13.43 4.31 -17.08
N LEU A 190 13.90 3.07 -17.19
CA LEU A 190 15.08 2.58 -16.46
C LEU A 190 16.38 2.65 -17.27
N LYS A 191 16.33 2.90 -18.59
CA LYS A 191 17.51 2.98 -19.48
C LYS A 191 18.68 3.83 -18.97
N LYS A 192 18.41 4.89 -18.22
CA LYS A 192 19.45 5.79 -17.66
C LYS A 192 20.09 5.27 -16.37
N HIS A 193 19.52 4.24 -15.76
CA HIS A 193 19.87 3.74 -14.43
C HIS A 193 20.30 2.26 -14.41
N LEU A 194 20.18 1.58 -15.55
CA LEU A 194 20.71 0.23 -15.80
C LEU A 194 22.13 0.31 -16.37
#